data_AF-A0A352IXZ0-F1
#
_entry.id   AF-A0A352IXZ0-F1
#
_cell.length_a   1.000
_cell.length_b   1.000
_cell.length_c   1.000
_cell.angle_alpha   90.00
_cell.angle_beta   90.00
_cell.angle_gamma   90.00
#
_symmetry.space_group_name_H-M   'P 1'
#
loop_
_entity.id
_entity.type
_entity.pdbx_description
1 polymer ?
#
loop_
_entity_poly.entity_id
_entity_poly.type
_entity_poly.pdbx_seq_one_letter_code
_entity_poly.pdbx_strand_id
1 'polypeptide(L)' 'RLTADQLPVEIRLDDRYAMSPQATISSVDEVVVTARLSRSGNVAAQAGDWQGSTDVPVAVNESQEAPVAVVIDQQLID' A
#
# COMPACT_ATOMS: atom_id res chain seq x y z
N ARG A 1 8.31 -8.09 2.40
CA ARG A 1 8.56 -8.31 0.94
C ARG A 1 7.71 -9.48 0.53
N LEU A 2 6.97 -9.34 -0.56
CA LEU A 2 6.10 -10.37 -1.13
C LEU A 2 6.46 -10.51 -2.61
N THR A 3 6.25 -11.69 -3.18
CA THR A 3 6.44 -11.97 -4.61
C THR A 3 5.08 -12.02 -5.32
N ALA A 4 5.06 -11.75 -6.63
CA ALA A 4 3.81 -11.61 -7.38
C ALA A 4 2.94 -12.88 -7.39
N ASP A 5 3.56 -14.05 -7.30
CA ASP A 5 2.91 -15.36 -7.21
C ASP A 5 2.15 -15.58 -5.89
N GLN A 6 2.36 -14.71 -4.89
CA GLN A 6 1.67 -14.76 -3.60
C GLN A 6 0.37 -13.95 -3.59
N LEU A 7 0.02 -13.27 -4.68
CA LEU A 7 -1.22 -12.50 -4.80
C LEU A 7 -2.41 -13.44 -5.14
N PRO A 8 -3.63 -13.15 -4.63
CA PRO A 8 -3.98 -12.07 -3.72
C PRO A 8 -3.50 -12.31 -2.28
N VAL A 9 -3.21 -11.24 -1.56
CA VAL A 9 -2.71 -11.27 -0.19
C VAL A 9 -3.46 -10.25 0.66
N GLU A 10 -3.69 -10.61 1.92
CA GLU A 10 -4.24 -9.69 2.92
C GLU A 10 -3.12 -9.21 3.84
N ILE A 11 -3.05 -7.89 4.04
CA ILE A 11 -2.03 -7.26 4.89
C ILE A 11 -2.74 -6.34 5.87
N ARG A 12 -2.45 -6.55 7.16
CA ARG A 12 -2.85 -5.61 8.21
C ARG A 12 -1.78 -4.54 8.38
N LEU A 13 -2.09 -3.31 8.01
CA LEU A 13 -1.23 -2.15 8.30
C LEU A 13 -1.39 -1.75 9.77
N ASP A 14 -0.27 -1.49 10.42
CA ASP A 14 -0.18 -0.96 11.79
C ASP A 14 1.05 -0.07 11.94
N ASP A 15 1.23 0.51 13.11
CA ASP A 15 2.28 1.50 13.37
C ASP A 15 3.71 0.96 13.19
N ARG A 16 3.91 -0.37 13.12
CA ARG A 16 5.22 -0.96 12.79
C ARG A 16 5.64 -0.69 11.34
N TYR A 17 4.69 -0.32 10.49
CA TYR A 17 4.93 0.04 9.09
C TYR A 17 5.04 1.55 8.87
N ALA A 18 4.95 2.35 9.94
CA ALA A 18 5.17 3.79 9.86
C ALA A 18 6.62 4.09 9.44
N MET A 19 6.79 5.08 8.56
CA MET A 19 8.13 5.50 8.10
C MET A 19 8.96 6.15 9.20
N SER A 20 8.32 6.71 10.22
CA SER A 20 8.99 7.24 11.41
C SER A 20 8.15 7.00 12.67
N PRO A 21 8.78 6.86 13.85
CA PRO A 21 8.04 6.71 15.11
C PRO A 21 7.20 7.93 15.49
N GLN A 22 7.50 9.09 14.92
CA GLN A 22 6.84 10.36 15.21
C GLN A 22 5.62 10.62 14.32
N ALA A 23 5.48 9.87 13.23
CA ALA A 23 4.37 9.95 12.29
C ALA A 23 3.79 8.54 12.07
N THR A 24 3.01 8.08 13.05
CA THR A 24 2.39 6.75 13.05
C THR A 24 1.13 6.72 12.18
N ILE A 25 0.72 5.54 11.73
CA ILE A 25 -0.50 5.41 10.92
C ILE A 25 -1.72 5.73 11.78
N SER A 26 -1.71 5.31 13.05
CA SER A 26 -2.75 5.63 14.04
C SER A 26 -2.90 7.12 14.37
N SER A 27 -1.90 7.95 14.05
CA SER A 27 -1.92 9.39 14.39
C SER A 27 -2.64 10.27 13.37
N VAL A 28 -3.04 9.70 12.23
CA VAL A 28 -3.74 10.42 11.15
C VAL A 28 -5.15 9.86 10.96
N ASP A 29 -6.08 10.72 10.57
CA ASP A 29 -7.49 10.33 10.40
C ASP A 29 -7.70 9.48 9.14
N GLU A 30 -6.95 9.76 8.07
CA GLU A 30 -7.12 9.14 6.76
C GLU A 30 -5.78 8.86 6.07
N VAL A 31 -5.75 7.80 5.26
CA VAL A 31 -4.57 7.38 4.49
C VAL A 31 -4.93 6.97 3.07
N VAL A 32 -4.00 7.18 2.13
CA VAL A 32 -4.06 6.59 0.79
C VAL A 32 -3.11 5.39 0.76
N VAL A 33 -3.64 4.21 0.46
CA VAL A 33 -2.83 3.00 0.36
C VAL A 33 -2.42 2.81 -1.09
N THR A 34 -1.12 2.62 -1.32
CA THR A 34 -0.57 2.33 -2.65
C THR A 34 0.24 1.03 -2.60
N ALA A 35 -0.13 0.07 -3.44
CA ALA A 35 0.61 -1.16 -3.66
C ALA A 35 1.45 -1.03 -4.93
N ARG A 36 2.73 -1.43 -4.86
CA ARG A 36 3.65 -1.40 -6.00
C ARG A 36 4.29 -2.77 -6.24
N LEU A 37 4.24 -3.22 -7.49
CA LEU A 37 4.96 -4.37 -8.00
C LEU A 37 6.14 -3.89 -8.85
N SER A 38 7.36 -4.04 -8.30
CA SER A 38 8.59 -3.72 -9.01
C SER A 38 9.36 -4.97 -9.40
N ARG A 39 9.84 -5.03 -10.65
CA ARG A 39 10.73 -6.09 -11.14
C ARG A 39 12.14 -5.97 -10.56
N SER A 40 12.56 -4.74 -10.24
CA SER A 40 13.90 -4.45 -9.72
C SER A 40 14.01 -4.62 -8.20
N GLY A 41 12.88 -4.67 -7.50
CA GLY A 41 12.81 -4.70 -6.03
C GLY A 41 13.15 -3.36 -5.37
N ASN A 42 13.27 -2.29 -6.15
CA ASN A 42 13.42 -0.93 -5.64
C ASN A 42 12.07 -0.37 -5.16
N VAL A 43 12.12 0.44 -4.11
CA VAL A 43 10.93 1.09 -3.53
C VAL A 43 10.55 2.34 -4.32
N ALA A 44 11.54 3.05 -4.87
CA ALA A 44 11.32 4.22 -5.71
C ALA A 44 10.53 3.84 -6.98
N ALA A 45 9.65 4.74 -7.41
CA ALA A 45 8.83 4.54 -8.61
C ALA A 45 9.73 4.55 -9.84
N GLN A 46 9.62 3.56 -10.71
CA GLN A 46 10.42 3.47 -11.92
C GLN A 46 9.56 3.03 -13.11
N ALA A 47 9.93 3.47 -14.30
CA ALA A 47 9.34 3.01 -15.55
C ALA A 47 9.32 1.48 -15.64
N GLY A 48 8.15 0.91 -15.94
CA GLY A 48 7.91 -0.51 -16.04
C GLY A 48 7.59 -1.23 -14.72
N ASP A 49 7.48 -0.51 -13.61
CA ASP A 49 6.77 -0.99 -12.41
C ASP A 49 5.26 -0.90 -12.62
N TRP A 50 4.53 -1.68 -11.83
CA TRP A 50 3.07 -1.59 -11.76
C TRP A 50 2.65 -1.09 -10.38
N GLN A 51 1.57 -0.31 -10.31
CA GLN A 51 1.00 0.13 -9.06
C GLN A 51 -0.53 0.13 -9.07
N GLY A 52 -1.09 0.19 -7.88
CA GLY A 52 -2.51 0.37 -7.61
C GLY A 52 -2.68 1.17 -6.34
N SER A 53 -3.74 1.98 -6.25
CA SER A 53 -4.00 2.81 -5.08
C SER A 53 -5.48 2.79 -4.72
N THR A 54 -5.80 3.15 -3.49
CA THR A 54 -7.17 3.46 -3.10
C THR A 54 -7.61 4.76 -3.78
N ASP A 55 -8.77 4.75 -4.45
CA ASP A 55 -9.30 5.92 -5.16
C ASP A 55 -9.65 7.08 -4.23
N VAL A 56 -10.04 6.75 -3.00
CA VAL A 56 -10.37 7.71 -1.95
C VAL A 56 -9.51 7.43 -0.70
N PRO A 57 -9.23 8.46 0.12
CA PRO A 57 -8.62 8.25 1.42
C PRO A 57 -9.47 7.28 2.26
N VAL A 58 -8.77 6.40 2.98
CA VAL A 58 -9.35 5.40 3.86
C VAL A 58 -9.20 5.89 5.29
N ALA A 59 -10.31 5.93 6.03
CA ALA A 59 -10.30 6.28 7.44
C ALA A 59 -9.51 5.24 8.26
N VAL A 60 -8.64 5.73 9.14
CA VAL A 60 -7.88 4.89 10.08
C VAL A 60 -8.76 4.57 11.28
N ASN A 61 -9.06 3.30 11.50
CA ASN A 61 -9.83 2.83 12.65
C ASN A 61 -9.38 1.43 13.08
N GLU A 62 -9.56 1.12 14.37
CA GLU A 62 -9.14 -0.16 14.96
C GLU A 62 -10.07 -1.33 14.58
N SER A 63 -11.29 -1.03 14.15
CA SER A 63 -12.37 -1.99 13.94
C SER A 63 -12.75 -2.12 12.47
N GLN A 64 -11.75 -2.17 11.58
CA GLN A 64 -12.05 -2.26 10.16
C GLN A 64 -12.63 -3.63 9.83
N GLU A 65 -13.95 -3.67 9.56
CA GLU A 65 -14.72 -4.91 9.43
C GLU A 65 -14.43 -5.65 8.12
N ALA A 66 -14.02 -4.94 7.07
CA ALA A 66 -13.70 -5.50 5.77
C ALA A 66 -12.34 -5.00 5.26
N PRO A 67 -11.55 -5.86 4.58
CA PRO A 67 -10.33 -5.43 3.94
C PRO A 67 -10.61 -4.39 2.85
N VAL A 68 -9.75 -3.37 2.76
CA VAL A 68 -9.75 -2.44 1.63
C VAL A 68 -9.03 -3.09 0.45
N ALA A 69 -9.75 -3.28 -0.65
CA ALA A 69 -9.18 -3.84 -1.86
C ALA A 69 -8.30 -2.81 -2.58
N VAL A 70 -7.11 -3.23 -3.00
CA VAL A 70 -6.21 -2.46 -3.87
C VAL A 70 -5.85 -3.35 -5.05
N VAL A 71 -6.14 -2.88 -6.27
CA VAL A 71 -5.85 -3.62 -7.52
C VAL A 71 -4.66 -2.97 -8.19
N ILE A 72 -3.62 -3.75 -8.48
CA ILE A 72 -2.43 -3.28 -9.20
C ILE A 72 -2.71 -3.40 -10.70
N ASP A 73 -3.05 -2.29 -11.36
CA ASP A 73 -3.49 -2.25 -12.76
C ASP A 73 -2.89 -1.08 -13.57
N GLN A 74 -2.11 -0.20 -12.92
CA GLN A 74 -1.46 0.91 -13.59
C GLN A 74 0.03 0.62 -13.82
N GLN A 75 0.45 0.53 -15.07
CA GLN A 75 1.87 0.52 -15.43
C GLN A 75 2.45 1.94 -15.38
N LEU A 76 3.59 2.11 -14.71
CA LEU A 76 4.36 3.34 -14.72
C LEU A 76 5.18 3.43 -16.01
N ILE A 77 5.07 4.55 -16.71
CA ILE A 77 5.66 4.74 -18.05
C ILE A 77 6.82 5.74 -18.10
N ASP A 78 7.03 6.50 -17.02
CA ASP A 78 8.01 7.59 -16.94
C ASP A 78 9.06 7.36 -15.84
#